data_AF-A0A8H9FZ47-F1
#
_entry.id   AF-A0A8H9FZ47-F1
#
_cell.length_a   1.000
_cell.length_b   1.000
_cell.length_c   1.000
_cell.angle_alpha   90.00
_cell.angle_beta   90.00
_cell.angle_gamma   90.00
#
_symmetry.space_group_name_H-M   'P 1'
#
loop_
_entity.id
_entity.type
_entity.pdbx_description
1 polymer ?
#
loop_
_entity_poly.entity_id
_entity_poly.type
_entity_poly.pdbx_seq_one_letter_code
_entity_poly.pdbx_strand_id
1 'polypeptide(L)'
;MAELKRRKKYHLKASTLIEVLIAMIILLTVFSIGILIFTKLTTSVKSNNKQDVKWMMKQIKFQYLNDPDIQDPETAWEHHNFTVQEDSLTGYPDLRKITIYAMDFNQDRLTDSLVFLKRIYEE
;
A
#
# COMPACT_ATOMS: atom_id res chain seq x y z
N MET A 1 -30.72 12.07 -72.13
CA MET A 1 -30.42 13.15 -71.15
C MET A 1 -30.06 12.49 -69.83
N ALA A 2 -28.79 12.51 -69.43
CA ALA A 2 -28.33 11.86 -68.21
C ALA A 2 -27.77 12.94 -67.26
N GLU A 3 -28.48 13.21 -66.17
CA GLU A 3 -28.00 14.10 -65.11
C GLU A 3 -26.90 13.41 -64.30
N LEU A 4 -25.68 13.91 -64.45
CA LEU A 4 -24.53 13.49 -63.66
C LEU A 4 -24.67 13.99 -62.21
N LYS A 5 -25.03 13.06 -61.32
CA LYS A 5 -25.09 13.25 -59.87
C LYS A 5 -23.73 13.71 -59.34
N ARG A 6 -23.62 15.00 -59.06
CA ARG A 6 -22.41 15.68 -58.56
C ARG A 6 -22.03 15.10 -57.19
N ARG A 7 -20.96 14.28 -57.13
CA ARG A 7 -20.40 13.78 -55.87
C ARG A 7 -19.83 14.97 -55.08
N LYS A 8 -20.44 15.32 -53.94
CA LYS A 8 -19.89 16.27 -52.97
C LYS A 8 -18.54 15.73 -52.47
N LYS A 9 -17.43 16.32 -52.95
CA LYS A 9 -16.12 16.18 -52.31
C LYS A 9 -16.20 16.92 -50.98
N TYR A 10 -16.20 16.16 -49.87
CA TYR A 10 -16.02 16.72 -48.54
C TYR A 10 -14.56 17.18 -48.42
N HIS A 11 -14.29 18.43 -48.77
CA HIS A 11 -13.03 19.09 -48.42
C HIS A 11 -13.07 19.36 -46.91
N LEU A 12 -12.52 18.44 -46.12
CA LEU A 12 -12.15 18.74 -44.75
C LEU A 12 -11.10 19.86 -44.80
N LYS A 13 -11.47 21.06 -44.34
CA LYS A 13 -10.53 22.17 -44.20
C LYS A 13 -9.40 21.69 -43.31
N ALA A 14 -8.15 21.74 -43.77
CA ALA A 14 -6.96 21.28 -43.02
C ALA A 14 -6.88 21.84 -41.58
N SER A 15 -7.57 22.95 -41.30
CA SER A 15 -7.82 23.52 -39.98
C SER A 15 -8.39 22.51 -38.96
N THR A 16 -9.26 21.58 -39.35
CA THR A 16 -9.90 20.64 -38.42
C THR A 16 -8.96 19.54 -37.95
N LEU A 17 -7.97 19.13 -38.74
CA LEU A 17 -7.03 18.08 -38.35
C LEU A 17 -6.03 18.61 -37.31
N ILE A 18 -5.52 19.83 -37.53
CA ILE A 18 -4.62 20.50 -36.59
C ILE A 18 -5.34 20.77 -35.26
N GLU A 19 -6.61 21.18 -35.31
CA GLU A 19 -7.43 21.40 -34.12
C GLU A 19 -7.62 20.12 -33.29
N VAL A 20 -7.92 18.99 -33.94
CA VAL A 20 -8.01 17.68 -33.27
C VAL A 20 -6.66 17.26 -32.67
N LEU A 21 -5.56 17.52 -33.37
CA LEU A 21 -4.21 17.19 -32.90
C LEU A 21 -3.84 18.02 -31.66
N ILE A 22 -4.14 19.32 -31.67
CA ILE A 22 -3.94 20.20 -30.51
C ILE A 22 -4.82 19.75 -29.34
N ALA A 23 -6.10 19.45 -29.57
CA ALA A 23 -7.00 18.93 -28.54
C ALA A 23 -6.47 17.63 -27.93
N MET A 24 -5.96 16.72 -28.76
CA MET A 24 -5.37 15.46 -28.30
C MET A 24 -4.11 15.68 -27.44
N ILE A 25 -3.24 16.62 -27.81
CA ILE A 25 -2.06 16.99 -27.01
C ILE A 25 -2.46 17.57 -25.65
N ILE A 26 -3.47 18.45 -25.62
CA ILE A 26 -3.98 19.04 -24.37
C ILE A 26 -4.57 17.94 -23.48
N LEU A 27 -5.37 17.02 -24.05
CA LEU A 27 -5.94 15.90 -23.30
C LEU A 27 -4.85 14.99 -22.73
N LEU A 28 -3.84 14.64 -23.53
CA LEU A 28 -2.74 13.77 -23.09
C LEU A 28 -1.92 14.41 -21.97
N THR A 29 -1.63 15.71 -22.06
CA THR A 29 -0.85 16.42 -21.04
C THR A 29 -1.61 16.51 -19.72
N VAL A 30 -2.88 16.90 -19.73
CA VAL A 30 -3.71 16.94 -18.52
C VAL A 30 -3.87 15.55 -17.90
N PHE A 31 -4.14 14.54 -18.73
CA PHE A 31 -4.28 13.16 -18.26
C PHE A 31 -2.99 12.62 -17.64
N SER A 32 -1.83 12.91 -18.25
CA SER A 32 -0.52 12.49 -17.73
C SER A 32 -0.21 13.13 -16.38
N ILE A 33 -0.51 14.42 -16.21
CA ILE A 33 -0.35 15.12 -14.93
C ILE A 33 -1.28 14.52 -13.87
N GLY A 34 -2.55 14.27 -14.24
CA GLY A 34 -3.54 13.64 -13.36
C GLY A 34 -3.08 12.27 -12.86
N ILE A 35 -2.59 11.41 -13.75
CA ILE A 35 -2.01 10.12 -13.38
C ILE A 35 -0.82 10.33 -12.45
N LEU A 36 0.13 11.22 -12.77
CA LEU A 36 1.32 11.41 -11.95
C LEU A 36 0.98 11.85 -10.51
N ILE A 37 -0.02 12.71 -10.33
CA ILE A 37 -0.52 13.11 -9.01
C ILE A 37 -1.15 11.91 -8.31
N PHE A 38 -2.03 11.17 -9.00
CA PHE A 38 -2.69 9.99 -8.46
C PHE A 38 -1.68 8.92 -8.01
N THR A 39 -0.66 8.62 -8.82
CA THR A 39 0.36 7.65 -8.48
C THR A 39 1.19 8.11 -7.28
N LYS A 40 1.51 9.40 -7.18
CA LYS A 40 2.22 9.95 -6.01
C LYS A 40 1.37 9.86 -4.74
N LEU A 41 0.09 10.20 -4.80
CA LEU A 41 -0.82 10.10 -3.65
C LEU A 41 -0.99 8.66 -3.19
N THR A 42 -1.27 7.75 -4.12
CA THR A 42 -1.44 6.32 -3.79
C THR A 42 -0.15 5.68 -3.26
N THR A 43 1.00 6.04 -3.83
CA THR A 43 2.31 5.56 -3.33
C THR A 43 2.63 6.14 -1.95
N SER A 44 2.33 7.42 -1.72
CA SER A 44 2.53 8.09 -0.43
C SER A 44 1.64 7.45 0.65
N VAL A 45 0.35 7.23 0.39
CA VAL A 45 -0.57 6.56 1.30
C VAL A 45 -0.09 5.14 1.63
N LYS A 46 0.32 4.36 0.62
CA LYS A 46 0.88 3.02 0.84
C LYS A 46 2.18 3.04 1.67
N SER A 47 3.01 4.06 1.48
CA SER A 47 4.26 4.23 2.22
C SER A 47 4.00 4.59 3.68
N ASN A 48 3.09 5.54 3.94
CA ASN A 48 2.72 5.96 5.28
C ASN A 48 2.11 4.80 6.07
N ASN A 49 1.15 4.08 5.48
CA ASN A 49 0.55 2.91 6.14
C ASN A 49 1.60 1.87 6.54
N LYS A 50 2.59 1.60 5.70
CA LYS A 50 3.68 0.67 6.04
C LYS A 50 4.58 1.21 7.16
N GLN A 51 4.86 2.51 7.15
CA GLN A 51 5.66 3.14 8.18
C GLN A 51 4.94 3.13 9.53
N ASP A 52 3.63 3.39 9.52
CA ASP A 52 2.78 3.41 10.72
C ASP A 52 2.64 2.01 11.32
N VAL A 53 2.39 0.97 10.50
CA VAL A 53 2.37 -0.43 10.94
C VAL A 53 3.71 -0.82 11.58
N LYS A 54 4.83 -0.46 10.96
CA LYS A 54 6.17 -0.73 11.52
C LYS A 54 6.44 0.02 12.82
N TRP A 55 5.99 1.27 12.92
CA TRP A 55 6.09 2.05 14.14
C TRP A 55 5.27 1.41 15.26
N MET A 56 4.06 0.93 14.95
CA MET A 56 3.21 0.21 15.90
C MET A 56 3.85 -1.07 16.42
N MET A 57 4.39 -1.90 15.53
CA MET A 57 5.06 -3.15 15.91
C MET A 57 6.26 -2.90 16.83
N LYS A 58 6.96 -1.76 16.66
CA LYS A 58 8.03 -1.35 17.58
C LYS A 58 7.50 -0.93 18.94
N GLN A 59 6.36 -0.24 19.00
CA GLN A 59 5.71 0.11 20.26
C GLN A 59 5.26 -1.14 21.00
N ILE A 60 4.60 -2.08 20.32
CA ILE A 60 4.18 -3.38 20.89
C ILE A 60 5.39 -4.15 21.40
N LYS A 61 6.48 -4.21 20.63
CA LYS A 61 7.74 -4.81 21.09
C LYS A 61 8.24 -4.15 22.38
N PHE A 62 8.23 -2.82 22.46
CA PHE A 62 8.70 -2.11 23.66
C PHE A 62 7.81 -2.40 24.87
N GLN A 63 6.49 -2.43 24.69
CA GLN A 63 5.53 -2.82 25.73
C GLN A 63 5.80 -4.24 26.20
N TYR A 64 5.91 -5.21 25.29
CA TYR A 64 6.15 -6.62 25.61
C TYR A 64 7.51 -6.87 26.31
N LEU A 65 8.52 -6.03 26.05
CA LEU A 65 9.80 -6.10 26.76
C LEU A 65 9.71 -5.61 28.21
N ASN A 66 8.84 -4.63 28.48
CA ASN A 66 8.67 -4.05 29.82
C ASN A 66 7.62 -4.80 30.65
N ASP A 67 6.60 -5.36 30.01
CA ASP A 67 5.53 -6.13 30.62
C ASP A 67 5.20 -7.36 29.75
N PRO A 68 5.77 -8.53 30.05
CA PRO A 68 5.62 -9.73 29.23
C PRO A 68 4.26 -10.43 29.36
N ASP A 69 3.39 -10.01 30.28
CA ASP A 69 2.08 -10.65 30.48
C ASP A 69 1.00 -10.11 29.52
N ILE A 70 1.38 -9.17 28.64
CA ILE A 70 0.53 -8.67 27.56
C ILE A 70 0.47 -9.72 26.44
N GLN A 71 -0.40 -10.73 26.63
CA GLN A 71 -0.65 -11.79 25.65
C GLN A 71 -1.50 -11.35 24.46
N ASP A 72 -2.28 -10.29 24.63
CA ASP A 72 -3.06 -9.66 23.57
C ASP A 72 -2.97 -8.14 23.73
N PRO A 73 -2.07 -7.45 23.01
CA PRO A 73 -2.21 -6.02 22.88
C PRO A 73 -3.49 -5.78 22.07
N GLU A 74 -4.63 -5.54 22.73
CA GLU A 74 -5.87 -5.00 22.14
C GLU A 74 -5.63 -3.55 21.62
N THR A 75 -4.57 -3.34 20.86
CA THR A 75 -4.33 -2.11 20.10
C THR A 75 -4.76 -2.37 18.67
N ALA A 76 -6.06 -2.57 18.49
CA ALA A 76 -6.68 -2.49 17.18
C ALA A 76 -6.46 -1.06 16.65
N TRP A 77 -5.52 -0.90 15.72
CA TRP A 77 -5.21 0.41 15.16
C TRP A 77 -5.82 0.54 13.78
N GLU A 78 -6.98 1.21 13.75
CA GLU A 78 -7.82 1.62 12.63
C GLU A 78 -8.18 0.55 11.55
N HIS A 79 -7.25 -0.29 11.10
CA HIS A 79 -7.45 -1.34 10.09
C HIS A 79 -6.51 -2.57 10.25
N HIS A 80 -5.71 -2.65 11.32
CA HIS A 80 -4.80 -3.79 11.54
C HIS A 80 -4.97 -4.41 12.92
N ASN A 81 -5.01 -5.75 12.95
CA ASN A 81 -4.91 -6.54 14.17
C ASN A 81 -3.45 -6.97 14.37
N PHE A 82 -2.97 -6.91 15.61
CA PHE A 82 -1.63 -7.34 15.95
C PHE A 82 -1.69 -8.56 16.85
N THR A 83 -0.88 -9.57 16.56
CA THR A 83 -0.83 -10.82 17.34
C THR A 83 0.61 -11.10 17.71
N VAL A 84 0.86 -11.52 18.95
CA VAL A 84 2.19 -11.88 19.43
C VAL A 84 2.25 -13.39 19.61
N GLN A 85 3.25 -14.03 19.02
CA GLN A 85 3.54 -15.45 19.19
C GLN A 85 4.93 -15.63 19.79
N GLU A 86 5.02 -16.48 20.80
CA GLU A 86 6.27 -16.87 21.44
C GLU A 86 6.58 -18.34 21.15
N ASP A 87 7.74 -18.58 20.53
CA ASP A 87 8.24 -19.92 20.23
C ASP A 87 9.53 -20.20 21.03
N SER A 88 9.65 -21.41 21.57
CA SER A 88 10.90 -21.89 22.16
C SER A 88 11.92 -22.25 21.08
N LEU A 89 13.18 -21.83 21.23
CA LEU A 89 14.22 -22.12 20.26
C LEU A 89 14.87 -23.48 20.55
N THR A 90 14.77 -24.42 19.60
CA THR A 90 15.44 -25.72 19.73
C THR A 90 16.95 -25.53 19.81
N GLY A 91 17.57 -26.05 20.87
CA GLY A 91 19.02 -25.94 21.11
C GLY A 91 19.46 -24.71 21.92
N TYR A 92 18.56 -23.77 22.22
CA TYR A 92 18.85 -22.59 23.04
C TYR A 92 17.74 -22.37 24.08
N PRO A 93 17.81 -23.06 25.24
CA PRO A 93 16.76 -23.03 26.24
C PRO A 93 16.61 -21.65 26.91
N ASP A 94 17.69 -20.85 26.93
CA ASP A 94 17.71 -19.48 27.44
C ASP A 94 17.08 -18.47 26.46
N LEU A 95 16.73 -18.88 25.24
CA LEU A 95 16.21 -17.99 24.21
C LEU A 95 14.76 -18.33 23.83
N ARG A 96 13.99 -17.26 23.65
CA ARG A 96 12.65 -17.29 23.07
C ARG A 96 12.63 -16.44 21.81
N LYS A 97 11.94 -16.93 20.79
CA LYS A 97 11.64 -16.19 19.59
C LYS A 97 10.27 -15.57 19.75
N ILE A 98 10.22 -14.25 19.72
CA ILE A 98 8.98 -13.49 19.73
C ILE A 98 8.72 -13.02 18.31
N THR A 99 7.52 -13.31 17.80
CA THR A 99 7.05 -12.85 16.51
C THR A 99 5.79 -12.02 16.70
N ILE A 100 5.82 -10.78 16.24
CA ILE A 100 4.66 -9.91 16.16
C ILE A 100 4.16 -9.96 14.72
N TYR A 101 2.90 -10.29 14.52
CA TYR A 101 2.22 -10.30 13.23
C TYR A 101 1.30 -9.09 13.12
N ALA A 102 1.27 -8.44 11.95
CA ALA A 102 0.28 -7.43 11.61
C ALA A 102 -0.64 -7.99 10.53
N MET A 103 -1.90 -8.19 10.87
CA MET A 103 -2.95 -8.70 9.99
C MET A 103 -3.84 -7.55 9.52
N ASP A 104 -4.21 -7.54 8.24
CA ASP A 104 -5.27 -6.66 7.72
C ASP A 104 -6.63 -7.09 8.29
N PHE A 105 -7.34 -6.17 8.94
CA PHE A 105 -8.63 -6.42 9.60
C PHE A 105 -9.70 -6.97 8.64
N ASN A 106 -9.66 -6.59 7.36
CA ASN A 106 -10.72 -6.92 6.41
C ASN A 106 -10.45 -8.20 5.61
N GLN A 107 -9.18 -8.58 5.47
CA GLN A 107 -8.77 -9.66 4.55
C GLN A 107 -8.11 -10.84 5.25
N ASP A 108 -7.96 -10.77 6.58
CA ASP A 108 -7.22 -11.74 7.41
C ASP A 108 -5.86 -12.11 6.79
N ARG A 109 -5.24 -11.09 6.16
CA ARG A 109 -4.03 -11.24 5.39
C ARG A 109 -2.87 -10.67 6.19
N LEU A 110 -1.79 -11.42 6.28
CA LEU A 110 -0.54 -10.93 6.86
C LEU A 110 0.00 -9.74 6.03
N THR A 111 0.09 -8.57 6.67
CA THR A 111 0.64 -7.34 6.09
C THR A 111 2.14 -7.23 6.33
N ASP A 112 2.59 -7.46 7.56
CA ASP A 112 4.01 -7.44 7.95
C ASP A 112 4.24 -8.28 9.22
N SER A 113 5.50 -8.58 9.53
CA SER A 113 5.89 -9.30 10.76
C SER A 113 7.20 -8.76 11.33
N LEU A 114 7.30 -8.67 12.66
CA LEU A 114 8.51 -8.29 13.38
C LEU A 114 8.96 -9.45 14.28
N VAL A 115 10.16 -9.97 14.03
CA VAL A 115 10.75 -11.07 14.81
C VAL A 115 11.90 -10.54 15.65
N PHE A 116 11.97 -10.93 16.92
CA PHE A 116 13.12 -10.68 17.78
C PHE A 116 13.35 -11.81 18.78
N LEU A 117 14.57 -11.91 19.28
CA LEU A 117 14.94 -12.87 20.32
C LEU A 117 14.92 -12.19 21.68
N LYS A 118 14.39 -12.87 22.68
CA LYS A 118 14.43 -12.47 24.09
C LYS A 118 15.14 -13.56 24.87
N ARG A 119 16.06 -13.15 25.75
CA ARG A 119 16.68 -14.07 26.71
C ARG A 119 15.76 -14.19 27.93
N ILE A 120 15.48 -15.41 28.36
CA ILE A 120 14.85 -15.68 29.65
C ILE A 120 15.98 -15.86 30.66
N TYR A 121 15.93 -15.09 31.73
CA TYR A 121 16.71 -15.36 32.92
C TYR A 121 15.83 -16.19 33.85
N GLU A 122 16.22 -17.43 34.14
CA GLU A 122 15.63 -18.15 35.29
C GLU A 122 16.08 -17.42 36.56
N GLU A 123 15.12 -16.98 37.38
CA GLU A 123 15.37 -16.48 38.75
C GLU A 123 15.80 -17.62 39.69
#